data_AF-A0A842LR86-F1
#
_entry.id   AF-A0A842LR86-F1
#
_cell.length_a   1.000
_cell.length_b   1.000
_cell.length_c   1.000
_cell.angle_alpha   90.00
_cell.angle_beta   90.00
_cell.angle_gamma   90.00
#
_symmetry.space_group_name_H-M   'P 1'
#
loop_
_entity.id
_entity.type
_entity.pdbx_description
1 polymer ?
#
loop_
_entity_poly.entity_id
_entity_poly.type
_entity_poly.pdbx_seq_one_letter_code
_entity_poly.pdbx_strand_id
1 'polypeptide(L)'
;MEDELKFLVLGYRVYTGKTQRELADELGVPLDIVIAMEEGTYRHPTRKLMRKINELTGEYEVNRRQFINTGKGYRLRERLGSQFRYFVRGLDRMKYISQKDLEKMPESECYSTIGSVDLDAFEVLKAGKMS
;
A
#
# COMPACT_ATOMS: atom_id res chain seq x y z
N MET A 1 -11.76 8.76 3.86
CA MET A 1 -12.10 7.47 3.20
C MET A 1 -11.89 7.53 1.70
N GLU A 2 -12.40 8.55 0.98
CA GLU A 2 -12.16 8.72 -0.46
C GLU A 2 -10.67 8.89 -0.82
N ASP A 3 -9.92 9.65 -0.02
CA ASP A 3 -8.46 9.84 -0.24
C ASP A 3 -7.63 8.57 -0.03
N GLU A 4 -8.19 7.57 0.66
CA GLU A 4 -7.53 6.30 0.96
C GLU A 4 -8.01 5.17 0.07
N LEU A 5 -9.04 5.38 -0.75
CA LEU A 5 -9.56 4.37 -1.68
C LEU A 5 -8.47 3.80 -2.56
N LYS A 6 -7.60 4.68 -3.09
CA LYS A 6 -6.47 4.29 -3.93
C LYS A 6 -5.50 3.33 -3.24
N PHE A 7 -5.26 3.53 -1.95
CA PHE A 7 -4.39 2.68 -1.16
C PHE A 7 -5.09 1.40 -0.71
N LEU A 8 -6.39 1.48 -0.44
CA LEU A 8 -7.20 0.32 -0.10
C LEU A 8 -7.25 -0.69 -1.26
N VAL A 9 -7.59 -0.23 -2.47
CA VAL A 9 -7.70 -1.08 -3.67
C VAL A 9 -6.33 -1.65 -4.03
N LEU A 10 -5.29 -0.80 -4.10
CA LEU A 10 -3.92 -1.22 -4.35
C LEU A 10 -3.43 -2.23 -3.31
N GLY A 11 -3.67 -1.94 -2.04
CA GLY A 11 -3.24 -2.77 -0.92
C GLY A 11 -3.88 -4.14 -0.90
N TYR A 12 -5.19 -4.22 -1.18
CA TYR A 12 -5.87 -5.50 -1.34
C TYR A 12 -5.28 -6.33 -2.47
N ARG A 13 -5.03 -5.70 -3.64
CA ARG A 13 -4.42 -6.37 -4.78
C ARG A 13 -3.04 -6.92 -4.45
N VAL A 14 -2.18 -6.09 -3.86
CA VAL A 14 -0.82 -6.46 -3.46
C VAL A 14 -0.84 -7.57 -2.42
N TYR A 15 -1.71 -7.45 -1.41
CA TYR A 15 -1.83 -8.46 -0.35
C TYR A 15 -2.26 -9.82 -0.88
N THR A 16 -3.20 -9.84 -1.83
CA THR A 16 -3.72 -11.08 -2.43
C THR A 16 -2.87 -11.61 -3.59
N GLY A 17 -1.81 -10.88 -4.00
CA GLY A 17 -0.95 -11.26 -5.12
C GLY A 17 -1.64 -11.21 -6.49
N LYS A 18 -2.76 -10.50 -6.62
CA LYS A 18 -3.55 -10.43 -7.85
C LYS A 18 -2.98 -9.43 -8.85
N THR A 19 -3.23 -9.68 -10.12
CA THR A 19 -3.07 -8.71 -11.19
C THR A 19 -4.23 -7.71 -11.19
N GLN A 20 -4.05 -6.56 -11.84
CA GLN A 20 -5.14 -5.59 -12.00
C GLN A 20 -6.31 -6.17 -12.82
N ARG A 21 -6.03 -7.10 -13.73
CA ARG A 21 -7.04 -7.77 -14.54
C ARG A 21 -7.92 -8.71 -13.71
N GLU A 22 -7.32 -9.55 -12.88
CA GLU A 22 -8.07 -10.43 -11.97
C GLU A 22 -8.95 -9.61 -11.00
N LEU A 23 -8.42 -8.51 -10.46
CA LEU A 23 -9.22 -7.62 -9.61
C LEU A 23 -10.38 -6.94 -10.38
N ALA A 24 -10.16 -6.56 -11.63
CA ALA A 24 -11.20 -5.98 -12.48
C ALA A 24 -12.33 -6.98 -12.73
N ASP A 25 -11.98 -8.24 -13.01
CA ASP A 25 -12.93 -9.33 -13.20
C ASP A 25 -13.77 -9.58 -11.93
N GLU A 26 -13.16 -9.60 -10.73
CA GLU A 26 -13.86 -9.74 -9.45
C GLU A 26 -14.82 -8.57 -9.15
N LEU A 27 -14.35 -7.34 -9.41
CA LEU A 27 -15.16 -6.14 -9.24
C LEU A 27 -16.24 -6.01 -10.33
N GLY A 28 -16.12 -6.75 -11.44
CA GLY A 28 -17.01 -6.67 -12.60
C GLY A 28 -16.95 -5.29 -13.24
N VAL A 29 -15.75 -4.73 -13.36
CA VAL A 29 -15.48 -3.42 -13.96
C VAL A 29 -14.40 -3.53 -15.03
N PRO A 30 -14.34 -2.60 -15.99
CA PRO A 30 -13.21 -2.48 -16.90
C PRO A 30 -11.85 -2.30 -16.19
N LEU A 31 -10.76 -2.79 -16.79
CA LEU A 31 -9.40 -2.73 -16.23
C LEU A 31 -8.93 -1.29 -15.92
N ASP A 32 -9.26 -0.34 -16.80
CA ASP A 32 -8.96 1.08 -16.66
C ASP A 32 -9.59 1.68 -15.40
N ILE A 33 -10.73 1.18 -14.93
CA ILE A 33 -11.34 1.61 -13.67
C ILE A 33 -10.49 1.18 -12.47
N VAL A 34 -9.92 -0.04 -12.49
CA VAL A 34 -9.02 -0.49 -11.42
C VAL A 34 -7.75 0.36 -11.38
N ILE A 35 -7.14 0.61 -12.55
CA ILE A 35 -5.97 1.47 -12.68
C ILE A 35 -6.29 2.87 -12.13
N ALA A 36 -7.40 3.46 -12.57
CA ALA A 36 -7.81 4.80 -12.15
C ALA A 36 -8.11 4.88 -10.64
N MET A 37 -8.66 3.81 -10.03
CA MET A 37 -8.82 3.73 -8.58
C MET A 37 -7.46 3.70 -7.87
N GLU A 38 -6.54 2.85 -8.30
CA GLU A 38 -5.20 2.72 -7.68
C GLU A 38 -4.36 3.99 -7.83
N GLU A 39 -4.52 4.73 -8.92
CA GLU A 39 -3.89 6.02 -9.15
C GLU A 39 -4.58 7.16 -8.39
N GLY A 40 -5.82 6.96 -7.95
CA GLY A 40 -6.64 7.98 -7.30
C GLY A 40 -7.21 9.04 -8.26
N THR A 41 -7.27 8.72 -9.55
CA THR A 41 -7.95 9.52 -10.59
C THR A 41 -9.45 9.20 -10.65
N TYR A 42 -9.88 8.03 -10.16
CA TYR A 42 -11.28 7.67 -9.95
C TYR A 42 -11.64 7.65 -8.46
N ARG A 43 -12.12 8.80 -7.95
CA ARG A 43 -12.30 9.05 -6.50
C ARG A 43 -13.70 8.74 -5.97
N HIS A 44 -14.70 8.72 -6.84
CA HIS A 44 -16.10 8.56 -6.44
C HIS A 44 -16.75 7.36 -7.15
N PRO A 45 -16.45 6.12 -6.70
CA PRO A 45 -17.09 4.94 -7.26
C PRO A 45 -18.60 4.96 -7.03
N THR A 46 -19.34 4.33 -7.95
CA THR A 46 -20.77 4.12 -7.75
C THR A 46 -21.04 3.36 -6.45
N ARG A 47 -22.21 3.55 -5.84
CA ARG A 47 -22.60 2.82 -4.62
C ARG A 47 -22.48 1.30 -4.78
N LYS A 48 -22.83 0.76 -5.96
CA LYS A 48 -22.71 -0.66 -6.29
C LYS A 48 -21.25 -1.13 -6.26
N LEU A 49 -20.34 -0.34 -6.84
CA LEU A 49 -18.92 -0.64 -6.84
C LEU A 49 -18.30 -0.53 -5.45
N MET A 50 -18.64 0.53 -4.69
CA MET A 50 -18.19 0.67 -3.30
C MET A 50 -18.61 -0.51 -2.42
N ARG A 51 -19.84 -1.04 -2.61
CA ARG A 51 -20.29 -2.22 -1.87
C ARG A 51 -19.40 -3.43 -2.16
N LYS A 52 -19.10 -3.72 -3.43
CA LYS A 52 -18.17 -4.80 -3.80
C LYS A 52 -16.77 -4.61 -3.21
N ILE A 53 -16.24 -3.38 -3.25
CA ILE A 53 -14.95 -3.07 -2.65
C ILE A 53 -14.97 -3.38 -1.14
N ASN A 54 -16.04 -3.01 -0.44
CA ASN A 54 -16.18 -3.31 0.98
C ASN A 54 -16.32 -4.83 1.25
N GLU A 55 -17.04 -5.56 0.41
CA GLU A 55 -17.13 -7.04 0.49
C GLU A 55 -15.74 -7.70 0.36
N LEU A 56 -14.91 -7.24 -0.58
CA LEU A 56 -13.56 -7.78 -0.80
C LEU A 56 -12.56 -7.38 0.29
N THR A 57 -12.66 -6.14 0.78
CA THR A 57 -11.68 -5.56 1.71
C THR A 57 -12.07 -5.69 3.18
N GLY A 58 -13.21 -6.34 3.45
CA GLY A 58 -13.78 -6.51 4.77
C GLY A 58 -14.49 -5.26 5.29
N GLU A 59 -15.49 -5.50 6.13
CA GLU A 59 -16.21 -4.44 6.85
C GLU A 59 -15.45 -3.98 8.11
N TYR A 60 -14.58 -4.84 8.65
CA TYR A 60 -13.80 -4.52 9.86
C TYR A 60 -12.67 -3.53 9.56
N GLU A 61 -12.61 -2.47 10.36
CA GLU A 61 -11.64 -1.39 10.23
C GLU A 61 -10.18 -1.88 10.27
N VAL A 62 -9.89 -2.91 11.07
CA VAL A 62 -8.54 -3.48 11.20
C VAL A 62 -8.03 -4.05 9.87
N ASN A 63 -8.86 -4.83 9.17
CA ASN A 63 -8.49 -5.42 7.88
C ASN A 63 -8.31 -4.34 6.81
N ARG A 64 -9.20 -3.34 6.80
CA ARG A 64 -9.09 -2.21 5.88
C ARG A 64 -7.81 -1.42 6.10
N ARG A 65 -7.43 -1.19 7.36
CA ARG A 65 -6.22 -0.45 7.70
C ARG A 65 -4.96 -1.21 7.30
N GLN A 66 -4.95 -2.54 7.43
CA GLN A 66 -3.88 -3.38 6.91
C GLN A 66 -3.73 -3.20 5.39
N PHE A 67 -4.82 -3.24 4.62
CA PHE A 67 -4.76 -3.01 3.17
C PHE A 67 -4.30 -1.59 2.84
N ILE A 68 -4.85 -0.56 3.49
CA ILE A 68 -4.43 0.83 3.27
C ILE A 68 -2.92 0.99 3.53
N ASN A 69 -2.41 0.45 4.63
CA ASN A 69 -0.99 0.50 4.95
C ASN A 69 -0.15 -0.26 3.92
N THR A 70 -0.61 -1.44 3.50
CA THR A 70 0.03 -2.21 2.42
C THR A 70 0.13 -1.37 1.14
N GLY A 71 -0.95 -0.69 0.74
CA GLY A 71 -0.96 0.18 -0.43
C GLY A 71 -0.03 1.39 -0.28
N LYS A 72 0.02 2.02 0.91
CA LYS A 72 0.95 3.12 1.22
C LYS A 72 2.41 2.67 1.10
N GLY A 73 2.76 1.54 1.70
CA GLY A 73 4.11 0.99 1.68
C GLY A 73 4.55 0.57 0.28
N TYR A 74 3.68 -0.10 -0.48
CA TYR A 74 3.95 -0.46 -1.87
C TYR A 74 4.20 0.78 -2.74
N ARG A 75 3.34 1.81 -2.64
CA ARG A 75 3.49 3.05 -3.41
C ARG A 75 4.77 3.79 -3.04
N LEU A 76 5.17 3.75 -1.77
CA LEU A 76 6.45 4.31 -1.34
C LEU A 76 7.63 3.58 -1.99
N ARG A 77 7.60 2.23 -2.01
CA ARG A 77 8.61 1.43 -2.70
C ARG A 77 8.70 1.76 -4.18
N GLU A 78 7.57 1.86 -4.89
CA GLU A 78 7.55 2.24 -6.30
C GLU A 78 8.15 3.62 -6.53
N ARG A 79 7.73 4.61 -5.72
CA ARG A 79 8.21 5.99 -5.83
C ARG A 79 9.71 6.13 -5.59
N LEU A 80 10.25 5.37 -4.63
CA LEU A 80 11.66 5.45 -4.26
C LEU A 80 12.56 4.57 -5.15
N GLY A 81 12.01 3.52 -5.76
CA GLY A 81 12.74 2.61 -6.63
C GLY A 81 14.02 2.07 -5.96
N SER A 82 15.17 2.28 -6.60
CA SER A 82 16.47 1.84 -6.08
C SER A 82 16.88 2.51 -4.76
N GLN A 83 16.28 3.66 -4.42
CA GLN A 83 16.55 4.36 -3.16
C GLN A 83 15.81 3.74 -1.96
N PHE A 84 14.84 2.84 -2.20
CA PHE A 84 14.05 2.22 -1.13
C PHE A 84 14.92 1.49 -0.09
N ARG A 85 16.05 0.89 -0.51
CA ARG A 85 17.02 0.27 0.42
C ARG A 85 17.56 1.25 1.46
N TYR A 86 17.73 2.53 1.11
CA TYR A 86 18.20 3.55 2.05
C TYR A 86 17.07 3.98 2.98
N PHE A 87 15.83 3.97 2.50
CA PHE A 87 14.68 4.23 3.36
C PHE A 87 14.55 3.15 4.46
N VAL A 88 14.67 1.87 4.11
CA VAL A 88 14.67 0.76 5.10
C VAL A 88 15.81 0.90 6.11
N ARG A 89 17.04 1.21 5.65
CA ARG A 89 18.18 1.51 6.55
C ARG A 89 17.92 2.71 7.45
N GLY A 90 17.23 3.73 6.94
CA GLY A 90 16.84 4.91 7.69
C GLY A 90 15.91 4.57 8.85
N LEU A 91 14.90 3.73 8.60
CA LEU A 91 13.97 3.25 9.64
C LEU A 91 14.70 2.52 10.78
N ASP A 92 15.68 1.67 10.43
CA ASP A 92 16.51 0.92 11.39
C ASP A 92 17.40 1.87 12.22
N ARG A 93 18.07 2.81 11.56
CA ARG A 93 18.92 3.82 12.23
C ARG A 93 18.14 4.71 13.17
N MET A 94 16.94 5.11 12.76
CA MET A 94 16.05 5.92 13.57
C MET A 94 15.32 5.10 14.65
N LYS A 95 15.58 3.78 14.74
CA LYS A 95 15.00 2.84 15.71
C LYS A 95 13.48 2.70 15.65
N TYR A 96 12.88 2.97 14.49
CA TYR A 96 11.44 2.79 14.29
C TYR A 96 11.10 1.34 13.96
N ILE A 97 11.84 0.73 13.04
CA ILE A 97 11.63 -0.64 12.60
C ILE A 97 12.99 -1.26 12.31
N SER A 98 13.23 -2.49 12.78
CA SER A 98 14.47 -3.17 12.43
C SER A 98 14.50 -3.61 10.98
N GLN A 99 15.61 -3.34 10.29
CA GLN A 99 15.84 -3.85 8.95
C GLN A 99 15.81 -5.39 8.93
N LYS A 100 16.39 -6.04 9.96
CA LYS A 100 16.42 -7.51 10.05
C LYS A 100 15.03 -8.12 10.21
N ASP A 101 14.12 -7.40 10.84
CA ASP A 101 12.74 -7.87 11.02
C ASP A 101 11.98 -7.73 9.69
N LEU A 102 12.12 -6.60 9.00
CA LEU A 102 11.52 -6.38 7.68
C LEU A 102 11.99 -7.40 6.63
N GLU A 103 13.27 -7.78 6.66
CA GLU A 103 13.84 -8.78 5.73
C GLU A 103 13.27 -10.20 5.93
N LYS A 104 12.72 -10.50 7.11
CA LYS A 104 12.12 -11.80 7.43
C LYS A 104 10.61 -11.85 7.18
N MET A 105 9.98 -10.68 7.01
CA MET A 105 8.54 -10.59 6.79
C MET A 105 8.17 -10.99 5.34
N PRO A 106 6.99 -11.60 5.14
CA PRO A 106 6.38 -11.66 3.82
C PRO A 106 6.27 -10.26 3.20
N GLU A 107 6.33 -10.18 1.87
CA GLU A 107 6.38 -8.89 1.18
C GLU A 107 5.19 -7.97 1.52
N SER A 108 3.97 -8.52 1.59
CA SER A 108 2.77 -7.77 1.96
C SER A 108 2.80 -7.23 3.40
N GLU A 109 3.32 -8.02 4.35
CA GLU A 109 3.51 -7.60 5.74
C GLU A 109 4.60 -6.53 5.88
N CYS A 110 5.67 -6.64 5.10
CA CYS A 110 6.71 -5.63 5.01
C CYS A 110 6.12 -4.29 4.54
N TYR A 111 5.32 -4.28 3.46
CA TYR A 111 4.65 -3.07 2.99
C TYR A 111 3.64 -2.52 3.99
N SER A 112 2.86 -3.37 4.66
CA SER A 112 1.94 -2.93 5.70
C SER A 112 2.68 -2.27 6.87
N THR A 113 3.78 -2.87 7.33
CA THR A 113 4.60 -2.30 8.41
C THR A 113 5.18 -0.95 8.00
N ILE A 114 5.76 -0.85 6.81
CA ILE A 114 6.34 0.39 6.28
C ILE A 114 5.28 1.48 6.11
N GLY A 115 4.12 1.15 5.52
CA GLY A 115 3.05 2.12 5.28
C GLY A 115 2.28 2.53 6.54
N SER A 116 2.50 1.85 7.66
CA SER A 116 1.93 2.23 8.96
C SER A 116 2.71 3.35 9.65
N VAL A 117 3.95 3.59 9.21
CA VAL A 117 4.84 4.58 9.81
C VAL A 117 4.48 5.98 9.31
N ASP A 118 4.11 6.85 10.25
CA ASP A 118 3.88 8.27 9.98
C ASP A 118 5.20 9.04 10.13
N LEU A 119 6.05 8.98 9.10
CA LEU A 119 7.33 9.69 9.05
C LEU A 119 7.55 10.38 7.71
N ASP A 120 8.32 11.47 7.75
CA ASP A 120 8.77 12.12 6.52
C ASP A 120 9.77 11.21 5.79
N ALA A 121 9.37 10.75 4.60
CA ALA A 121 10.19 9.86 3.81
C ALA A 121 11.54 10.47 3.41
N PHE A 122 11.64 11.79 3.27
CA PHE A 122 12.89 12.47 2.99
C PHE A 122 13.86 12.41 4.18
N GLU A 123 13.37 12.61 5.40
CA GLU A 123 14.20 12.52 6.60
C GLU A 123 14.72 11.10 6.81
N VAL A 124 13.84 10.10 6.66
CA VAL A 124 14.20 8.68 6.75
C VAL A 124 15.24 8.32 5.68
N LEU A 125 15.06 8.75 4.43
CA LEU A 125 16.04 8.55 3.35
C LEU A 125 17.38 9.19 3.66
N LYS A 126 17.39 10.42 4.19
CA LYS A 126 18.61 11.14 4.54
C LYS A 126 19.39 10.39 5.62
N ALA A 127 18.71 9.93 6.67
CA ALA A 127 19.31 9.12 7.73
C ALA A 127 19.97 7.85 7.19
N GLY A 128 19.34 7.18 6.23
CA GLY A 128 19.87 5.97 5.60
C GLY A 128 21.02 6.19 4.60
N LYS A 129 21.11 7.38 3.98
CA LYS A 129 22.17 7.74 3.02
C LYS A 129 23.48 8.20 3.67
N MET A 130 23.45 8.63 4.94
CA MET A 130 24.65 9.04 5.70
C MET A 130 25.51 7.83 6.12
N SER A 131 25.69 6.84 5.25
CA SER A 131 26.39 5.58 5.50
C SER A 131 27.42 5.31 4.42
#